data_AF-S7HTJ5-F1
#
_entry.id   AF-S7HTJ5-F1
#
_cell.length_a   1.000
_cell.length_b   1.000
_cell.length_c   1.000
_cell.angle_alpha   90.00
_cell.angle_beta   90.00
_cell.angle_gamma   90.00
#
_symmetry.space_group_name_H-M   'P 1'
#
loop_
_entity.id
_entity.type
_entity.pdbx_description
1 polymer ?
#
loop_
_entity_poly.entity_id
_entity_poly.type
_entity_poly.pdbx_seq_one_letter_code
_entity_poly.pdbx_strand_id
1 'polypeptide(L)'
;MNDISRAMEKKRAEKAKHRYAVGAESGADWGLTLIYQALHDKYGFGRNRFAKLNAAWEHLDSKEHGFSIRWRDELCDDFGFDRFLNERDAQRLERLITGKTKDWRLRKYVTDHVAASVIVTLHSLRHDFKWGAKRLQDLQQYIHDNIDAVLKSKVPIWEFMKCLHVECGIDYPALTAYEKQFGPVDIYRGNRGER
;
A
#
# COMPACT_ATOMS: atom_id res chain seq x y z
N MET A 1 12.80 25.75 31.56
CA MET A 1 12.56 25.34 30.15
C MET A 1 11.83 26.51 29.49
N ASN A 2 12.45 27.20 28.53
CA ASN A 2 11.97 28.49 28.00
C ASN A 2 10.89 28.28 26.91
N ASP A 3 9.96 29.23 26.74
CA ASP A 3 8.78 29.09 25.85
C ASP A 3 9.14 28.89 24.38
N ILE A 4 10.28 29.42 23.95
CA ILE A 4 10.84 29.22 22.61
C ILE A 4 11.24 27.74 22.40
N SER A 5 11.77 27.06 23.42
CA SER A 5 12.11 25.64 23.37
C SER A 5 10.85 24.78 23.24
N ARG A 6 9.77 25.11 23.96
CA ARG A 6 8.47 24.43 23.85
C ARG A 6 7.83 24.63 22.48
N ALA A 7 7.88 25.84 21.93
CA ALA A 7 7.35 26.13 20.59
C ALA A 7 8.13 25.39 19.49
N MET A 8 9.46 25.30 19.61
CA MET A 8 10.28 24.52 18.69
C MET A 8 10.06 23.01 18.82
N GLU A 9 9.87 22.48 20.03
CA GLU A 9 9.51 21.08 20.26
C GLU A 9 8.14 20.74 19.69
N LYS A 10 7.13 21.59 19.90
CA LYS A 10 5.79 21.44 19.31
C LYS A 10 5.86 21.42 17.77
N LYS A 11 6.58 22.36 17.17
CA LYS A 11 6.78 22.42 15.71
C LYS A 11 7.55 21.21 15.16
N ARG A 12 8.52 20.67 15.92
CA ARG A 12 9.22 19.42 15.58
C ARG A 12 8.29 18.21 15.68
N ALA A 13 7.46 18.14 16.72
CA ALA A 13 6.48 17.08 16.90
C ALA A 13 5.39 17.10 15.82
N GLU A 14 4.89 18.28 15.44
CA GLU A 14 3.95 18.46 14.33
C GLU A 14 4.58 18.06 12.99
N LYS A 15 5.83 18.48 12.74
CA LYS A 15 6.58 18.08 11.53
C LYS A 15 6.87 16.58 11.49
N ALA A 16 7.13 15.95 12.65
CA ALA A 16 7.28 14.51 12.75
C ALA A 16 5.95 13.78 12.51
N LYS A 17 4.85 14.24 13.13
CA LYS A 17 3.50 13.70 12.92
C LYS A 17 3.06 13.80 11.46
N HIS A 18 3.34 14.93 10.81
CA HIS A 18 3.06 15.11 9.38
C HIS A 18 3.92 14.18 8.51
N ARG A 19 5.20 14.00 8.82
CA ARG A 19 6.05 13.02 8.12
C ARG A 19 5.58 11.58 8.31
N TYR A 20 5.10 11.22 9.50
CA TYR A 20 4.53 9.89 9.76
C TYR A 20 3.21 9.70 9.00
N ALA A 21 2.34 10.72 8.95
CA ALA A 21 1.10 10.69 8.18
C ALA A 21 1.37 10.53 6.68
N VAL A 22 2.27 11.34 6.11
CA VAL A 22 2.68 11.24 4.70
C VAL A 22 3.35 9.90 4.41
N GLY A 23 4.15 9.38 5.34
CA GLY A 23 4.76 8.05 5.22
C GLY A 23 3.75 6.91 5.26
N ALA A 24 2.74 6.98 6.13
CA ALA A 24 1.64 6.00 6.18
C ALA A 24 0.76 6.06 4.94
N GLU A 25 0.36 7.25 4.51
CA GLU A 25 -0.39 7.45 3.27
C GLU A 25 0.40 6.87 2.08
N SER A 26 1.70 7.15 1.99
CA SER A 26 2.56 6.57 0.96
C SER A 26 2.71 5.04 1.09
N GLY A 27 2.85 4.51 2.30
CA GLY A 27 2.94 3.06 2.57
C GLY A 27 1.69 2.30 2.17
N ALA A 28 0.53 2.80 2.61
CA ALA A 28 -0.77 2.21 2.30
C ALA A 28 -1.09 2.37 0.80
N ASP A 29 -0.86 3.53 0.21
CA ASP A 29 -1.12 3.78 -1.22
C ASP A 29 -0.28 2.87 -2.11
N TRP A 30 0.99 2.66 -1.79
CA TRP A 30 1.86 1.78 -2.57
C TRP A 30 1.46 0.31 -2.42
N GLY A 31 1.22 -0.14 -1.18
CA GLY A 31 0.75 -1.50 -0.93
C GLY A 31 -0.58 -1.78 -1.64
N LEU A 32 -1.57 -0.90 -1.48
CA LEU A 32 -2.87 -1.00 -2.11
C LEU A 32 -2.79 -0.95 -3.63
N THR A 33 -1.95 -0.07 -4.21
CA THR A 33 -1.76 0.00 -5.67
C THR A 33 -1.33 -1.34 -6.24
N LEU A 34 -0.34 -2.00 -5.63
CA LEU A 34 0.17 -3.28 -6.14
C LEU A 34 -0.82 -4.44 -5.93
N ILE A 35 -1.60 -4.39 -4.85
CA ILE A 35 -2.71 -5.31 -4.62
C ILE A 35 -3.81 -5.10 -5.67
N TYR A 36 -4.20 -3.85 -5.92
CA TYR A 36 -5.26 -3.50 -6.86
C TYR A 36 -4.85 -3.82 -8.29
N GLN A 37 -3.60 -3.61 -8.64
CA GLN A 37 -3.08 -4.06 -9.93
C GLN A 37 -3.24 -5.58 -10.09
N ALA A 38 -2.83 -6.37 -9.10
CA ALA A 38 -2.96 -7.83 -9.16
C ALA A 38 -4.44 -8.26 -9.26
N LEU A 39 -5.33 -7.61 -8.52
CA LEU A 39 -6.78 -7.85 -8.58
C LEU A 39 -7.39 -7.49 -9.94
N HIS A 40 -6.96 -6.38 -10.52
CA HIS A 40 -7.38 -5.93 -11.84
C HIS A 40 -6.95 -6.94 -12.90
N ASP A 41 -5.64 -7.21 -12.99
CA ASP A 41 -5.06 -7.97 -14.10
C ASP A 41 -5.42 -9.46 -14.08
N LYS A 42 -5.55 -10.05 -12.89
CA LYS A 42 -5.75 -11.50 -12.73
C LYS A 42 -7.20 -11.88 -12.48
N TYR A 43 -8.01 -10.96 -11.97
CA TYR A 43 -9.37 -11.25 -11.52
C TYR A 43 -10.44 -10.29 -12.07
N GLY A 44 -10.05 -9.34 -12.92
CA GLY A 44 -10.96 -8.39 -13.56
C GLY A 44 -11.70 -7.50 -12.56
N PHE A 45 -11.03 -7.12 -11.48
CA PHE A 45 -11.59 -6.11 -10.57
C PHE A 45 -11.62 -4.78 -11.29
N GLY A 46 -12.82 -4.27 -11.56
CA GLY A 46 -13.02 -2.90 -12.03
C GLY A 46 -13.62 -2.01 -10.93
N ARG A 47 -13.95 -0.77 -11.28
CA ARG A 47 -14.49 0.29 -10.40
C ARG A 47 -15.44 -0.20 -9.31
N ASN A 48 -16.49 -0.94 -9.66
CA ASN A 48 -17.51 -1.36 -8.70
C ASN A 48 -17.00 -2.36 -7.65
N ARG A 49 -16.10 -3.28 -8.04
CA ARG A 49 -15.53 -4.25 -7.09
C ARG A 49 -14.52 -3.59 -6.18
N PHE A 50 -13.74 -2.63 -6.68
CA PHE A 50 -12.86 -1.82 -5.84
C PHE A 50 -13.63 -0.92 -4.89
N ALA A 51 -14.73 -0.30 -5.32
CA ALA A 51 -15.60 0.46 -4.42
C ALA A 51 -16.13 -0.41 -3.28
N LYS A 52 -16.58 -1.64 -3.58
CA LYS A 52 -17.01 -2.59 -2.54
C LYS A 52 -15.86 -2.97 -1.60
N LEU A 53 -14.66 -3.17 -2.13
CA LEU A 53 -13.48 -3.48 -1.31
C LEU A 53 -13.12 -2.29 -0.41
N ASN A 54 -13.08 -1.08 -0.93
CA ASN A 54 -12.82 0.15 -0.16
C ASN A 54 -13.84 0.38 0.96
N ALA A 55 -15.12 0.06 0.74
CA ALA A 55 -16.13 0.15 1.80
C ALA A 55 -15.80 -0.78 3.00
N ALA A 56 -15.14 -1.92 2.76
CA ALA A 56 -14.68 -2.79 3.84
C ALA A 56 -13.53 -2.15 4.65
N TRP A 57 -12.79 -1.22 4.05
CA TRP A 57 -11.71 -0.46 4.70
C TRP A 57 -12.21 0.74 5.51
N GLU A 58 -13.31 1.38 5.11
CA GLU A 58 -13.86 2.58 5.79
C GLU A 58 -14.25 2.34 7.26
N HIS A 59 -14.45 1.08 7.66
CA HIS A 59 -14.84 0.70 9.02
C HIS A 59 -13.69 0.12 9.86
N LEU A 60 -12.44 0.17 9.39
CA LEU A 60 -11.31 -0.41 10.13
C LEU A 60 -11.03 0.30 11.45
N ASP A 61 -11.27 1.62 11.53
CA ASP A 61 -11.11 2.39 12.78
C ASP A 61 -12.09 1.97 13.87
N SER A 62 -13.18 1.27 13.51
CA SER A 62 -14.15 0.73 14.47
C SER A 62 -13.76 -0.66 15.01
N LYS A 63 -12.72 -1.28 14.44
CA LYS A 63 -12.26 -2.61 14.83
C LYS A 63 -11.42 -2.55 16.11
N GLU A 64 -11.51 -3.61 16.91
CA GLU A 64 -10.69 -3.78 18.10
C GLU A 64 -9.20 -3.69 17.80
N HIS A 65 -8.44 -3.16 18.76
CA HIS A 65 -6.99 -3.10 18.66
C HIS A 65 -6.39 -4.50 18.40
N GLY A 66 -5.46 -4.59 17.44
CA GLY A 66 -4.84 -5.85 17.07
C GLY A 66 -5.67 -6.74 16.13
N PHE A 67 -6.78 -6.25 15.56
CA PHE A 67 -7.58 -7.03 14.60
C PHE A 67 -6.74 -7.58 13.44
N SER A 68 -5.78 -6.81 12.92
CA SER A 68 -4.92 -7.23 11.81
C SER A 68 -4.05 -8.44 12.16
N ILE A 69 -3.63 -8.58 13.42
CA ILE A 69 -2.88 -9.75 13.89
C ILE A 69 -3.78 -10.98 13.91
N ARG A 70 -5.01 -10.85 14.44
CA ARG A 70 -5.98 -11.96 14.45
C ARG A 70 -6.34 -12.41 13.02
N TRP A 71 -6.59 -11.46 12.13
CA TRP A 71 -6.91 -11.75 10.73
C TRP A 71 -5.74 -12.39 10.01
N ARG A 72 -4.51 -11.97 10.30
CA ARG A 72 -3.30 -12.62 9.79
C ARG A 72 -3.24 -14.09 10.23
N ASP A 73 -3.47 -14.34 11.52
CA ASP A 73 -3.37 -15.68 12.08
C ASP A 73 -4.45 -16.61 11.48
N GLU A 74 -5.70 -16.14 11.35
CA GLU A 74 -6.76 -16.85 10.60
C GLU A 74 -6.33 -17.15 9.15
N LEU A 75 -5.80 -16.16 8.44
CA LEU A 75 -5.31 -16.33 7.07
C LEU A 75 -4.16 -17.36 6.98
N CYS A 76 -3.26 -17.39 7.96
CA CYS A 76 -2.18 -18.36 8.03
C CYS A 76 -2.70 -19.77 8.26
N ASP A 77 -3.53 -19.94 9.30
CA ASP A 77 -3.94 -21.25 9.81
C ASP A 77 -4.93 -21.94 8.85
N ASP A 78 -5.86 -21.18 8.26
CA ASP A 78 -6.97 -21.74 7.49
C ASP A 78 -6.81 -21.57 5.97
N PHE A 79 -6.01 -20.59 5.52
CA PHE A 79 -5.97 -20.18 4.12
C PHE A 79 -4.59 -20.22 3.48
N GLY A 80 -3.55 -20.62 4.23
CA GLY A 80 -2.19 -20.81 3.73
C GLY A 80 -1.48 -19.50 3.38
N PHE A 81 -1.84 -18.39 4.03
CA PHE A 81 -1.15 -17.13 3.89
C PHE A 81 0.28 -17.20 4.45
N ASP A 82 1.27 -16.86 3.64
CA ASP A 82 2.67 -16.84 4.07
C ASP A 82 3.01 -15.50 4.73
N ARG A 83 2.94 -15.44 6.06
CA ARG A 83 3.28 -14.22 6.81
C ARG A 83 4.72 -13.75 6.60
N PHE A 84 5.66 -14.68 6.39
CA PHE A 84 7.08 -14.34 6.26
C PHE A 84 7.38 -13.73 4.89
N LEU A 85 6.71 -14.22 3.84
CA LEU A 85 6.71 -13.58 2.53
C LEU A 85 6.18 -12.15 2.62
N ASN A 86 5.02 -11.97 3.27
CA ASN A 86 4.41 -10.64 3.43
C ASN A 86 5.32 -9.67 4.21
N GLU A 87 5.89 -10.09 5.33
CA GLU A 87 6.81 -9.27 6.13
C GLU A 87 8.08 -8.91 5.33
N ARG A 88 8.62 -9.87 4.57
CA ARG A 88 9.79 -9.63 3.71
C ARG A 88 9.49 -8.60 2.63
N ASP A 89 8.36 -8.73 1.95
CA ASP A 89 7.96 -7.81 0.89
C ASP A 89 7.65 -6.42 1.42
N ALA A 90 6.99 -6.32 2.57
CA ALA A 90 6.76 -5.06 3.26
C ALA A 90 8.07 -4.34 3.61
N GLN A 91 9.07 -5.06 4.11
CA GLN A 91 10.40 -4.49 4.38
C GLN A 91 11.13 -4.04 3.10
N ARG A 92 10.92 -4.72 1.97
CA ARG A 92 11.54 -4.34 0.70
C ARG A 92 10.89 -3.08 0.12
N LEU A 93 9.57 -3.00 0.15
CA LEU A 93 8.82 -1.80 -0.24
C LEU A 93 9.13 -0.62 0.68
N GLU A 94 9.23 -0.84 1.98
CA GLU A 94 9.60 0.20 2.96
C GLU A 94 10.87 0.94 2.55
N ARG A 95 11.92 0.20 2.18
CA ARG A 95 13.20 0.80 1.76
C ARG A 95 13.07 1.68 0.53
N LEU A 96 12.13 1.36 -0.36
CA LEU A 96 11.87 2.15 -1.56
C LEU A 96 11.09 3.43 -1.22
N ILE A 97 10.13 3.35 -0.30
CA ILE A 97 9.27 4.46 0.13
C ILE A 97 10.02 5.46 1.02
N THR A 98 10.76 4.97 2.01
CA THR A 98 11.43 5.82 3.00
C THR A 98 12.85 6.22 2.60
N GLY A 99 13.38 5.60 1.55
CA GLY A 99 14.73 5.82 1.05
C GLY A 99 15.82 5.57 2.11
N LYS A 100 16.79 6.49 2.21
CA LYS A 100 17.93 6.39 3.14
C LYS A 100 17.63 6.94 4.54
N THR A 101 16.36 7.06 4.94
CA THR A 101 16.03 7.60 6.26
C THR A 101 16.61 6.74 7.38
N LYS A 102 17.07 7.38 8.46
CA LYS A 102 17.52 6.72 9.69
C LYS A 102 16.42 6.65 10.77
N ASP A 103 15.24 7.20 10.50
CA ASP A 103 14.12 7.20 11.45
C ASP A 103 13.49 5.81 11.53
N TRP A 104 13.96 4.97 12.46
CA TRP A 104 13.48 3.60 12.64
C TRP A 104 11.98 3.52 12.92
N ARG A 105 11.38 4.54 13.55
CA ARG A 105 9.94 4.55 13.83
C ARG A 105 9.15 4.70 12.54
N LEU A 106 9.60 5.60 11.65
CA LEU A 106 8.97 5.80 10.33
C LEU A 106 9.06 4.51 9.51
N ARG A 107 10.24 3.89 9.48
CA ARG A 107 10.49 2.65 8.75
C ARG A 107 9.59 1.52 9.23
N LYS A 108 9.53 1.31 10.55
CA LYS A 108 8.63 0.32 11.15
C LYS A 108 7.17 0.62 10.81
N TYR A 109 6.76 1.87 10.96
CA TYR A 109 5.40 2.30 10.70
C TYR A 109 4.98 2.04 9.24
N VAL A 110 5.83 2.35 8.26
CA VAL A 110 5.59 2.05 6.84
C VAL A 110 5.52 0.55 6.59
N THR A 111 6.45 -0.23 7.15
CA THR A 111 6.44 -1.71 7.04
C THR A 111 5.11 -2.29 7.55
N ASP A 112 4.67 -1.85 8.73
CA ASP A 112 3.44 -2.32 9.37
C ASP A 112 2.21 -1.99 8.51
N HIS A 113 2.16 -0.80 7.89
CA HIS A 113 1.05 -0.39 7.01
C HIS A 113 1.00 -1.20 5.71
N VAL A 114 2.15 -1.43 5.07
CA VAL A 114 2.22 -2.27 3.87
C VAL A 114 1.76 -3.69 4.20
N ALA A 115 2.31 -4.29 5.26
CA ALA A 115 1.95 -5.65 5.66
C ALA A 115 0.47 -5.78 6.04
N ALA A 116 -0.06 -4.82 6.81
CA ALA A 116 -1.47 -4.75 7.17
C ALA A 116 -2.37 -4.62 5.93
N SER A 117 -1.93 -3.91 4.89
CA SER A 117 -2.76 -3.71 3.70
C SER A 117 -3.07 -4.99 2.93
N VAL A 118 -2.09 -5.90 2.87
CA VAL A 118 -2.27 -7.23 2.30
C VAL A 118 -3.23 -8.05 3.15
N ILE A 119 -3.02 -8.07 4.47
CA ILE A 119 -3.86 -8.83 5.41
C ILE A 119 -5.31 -8.40 5.34
N VAL A 120 -5.57 -7.10 5.44
CA VAL A 120 -6.93 -6.53 5.38
C VAL A 120 -7.59 -6.88 4.05
N THR A 121 -6.88 -6.71 2.93
CA THR A 121 -7.45 -7.00 1.61
C THR A 121 -7.79 -8.50 1.47
N LEU A 122 -6.86 -9.39 1.83
CA LEU A 122 -7.10 -10.83 1.75
C LEU A 122 -8.26 -11.27 2.64
N HIS A 123 -8.34 -10.73 3.85
CA HIS A 123 -9.45 -10.99 4.77
C HIS A 123 -10.79 -10.48 4.21
N SER A 124 -10.85 -9.26 3.65
CA SER A 124 -12.06 -8.75 2.99
C SER A 124 -12.45 -9.58 1.76
N LEU A 125 -11.48 -10.01 0.94
CA LEU A 125 -11.76 -10.90 -0.20
C LEU A 125 -12.30 -12.26 0.27
N ARG A 126 -11.81 -12.77 1.40
CA ARG A 126 -12.34 -13.99 2.01
C ARG A 126 -13.78 -13.79 2.45
N HIS A 127 -14.07 -12.74 3.22
CA HIS A 127 -15.36 -12.61 3.91
C HIS A 127 -16.46 -11.95 3.07
N ASP A 128 -16.12 -10.99 2.22
CA ASP A 128 -17.09 -10.21 1.43
C ASP A 128 -17.24 -10.70 -0.02
N PHE A 129 -16.22 -11.39 -0.53
CA PHE A 129 -16.19 -11.96 -1.88
C PHE A 129 -16.14 -13.50 -1.89
N LYS A 130 -16.07 -14.13 -0.71
CA LYS A 130 -16.08 -15.59 -0.52
C LYS A 130 -14.96 -16.31 -1.28
N TRP A 131 -13.79 -15.66 -1.41
CA TRP A 131 -12.63 -16.29 -2.04
C TRP A 131 -12.15 -17.50 -1.24
N GLY A 132 -11.74 -18.55 -1.95
CA GLY A 132 -11.14 -19.74 -1.33
C GLY A 132 -9.62 -19.61 -1.18
N ALA A 133 -9.02 -20.49 -0.38
CA ALA A 133 -7.59 -20.48 -0.03
C ALA A 133 -6.67 -20.34 -1.27
N LYS A 134 -6.91 -21.14 -2.32
CA LYS A 134 -6.09 -21.09 -3.54
C LYS A 134 -6.01 -19.71 -4.18
N ARG A 135 -7.14 -18.99 -4.28
CA ARG A 135 -7.17 -17.64 -4.86
C ARG A 135 -6.45 -16.62 -3.98
N LEU A 136 -6.51 -16.79 -2.67
CA LEU A 136 -5.81 -15.91 -1.72
C LEU A 136 -4.30 -16.11 -1.81
N GLN A 137 -3.83 -17.37 -1.88
CA GLN A 137 -2.42 -17.70 -2.09
C GLN A 137 -1.90 -17.20 -3.45
N ASP A 138 -2.68 -17.42 -4.51
CA ASP A 138 -2.33 -16.91 -5.84
C ASP A 138 -2.23 -15.39 -5.85
N LEU A 139 -3.18 -14.70 -5.22
CA LEU A 139 -3.12 -13.25 -5.10
C LEU A 139 -1.89 -12.80 -4.30
N GLN A 140 -1.55 -13.48 -3.20
CA GLN A 140 -0.33 -13.18 -2.45
C GLN A 140 0.92 -13.29 -3.34
N GLN A 141 0.99 -14.32 -4.19
CA GLN A 141 2.09 -14.49 -5.14
C GLN A 141 2.09 -13.39 -6.21
N TYR A 142 0.94 -13.01 -6.75
CA TYR A 142 0.86 -11.91 -7.72
C TYR A 142 1.25 -10.55 -7.14
N ILE A 143 0.91 -10.31 -5.86
CA ILE A 143 1.37 -9.12 -5.13
C ILE A 143 2.90 -9.14 -5.02
N HIS A 144 3.48 -10.27 -4.64
CA HIS A 144 4.93 -10.45 -4.60
C HIS A 144 5.59 -10.16 -5.96
N ASP A 145 5.04 -10.71 -7.03
CA ASP A 145 5.55 -10.52 -8.40
C ASP A 145 5.51 -9.04 -8.82
N ASN A 146 4.43 -8.33 -8.48
CA ASN A 146 4.30 -6.88 -8.71
C ASN A 146 5.34 -6.07 -7.92
N ILE A 147 5.57 -6.42 -6.66
CA ILE A 147 6.62 -5.81 -5.82
C ILE A 147 8.00 -6.03 -6.43
N ASP A 148 8.27 -7.25 -6.90
CA ASP A 148 9.50 -7.60 -7.58
C ASP A 148 9.70 -6.78 -8.87
N ALA A 149 8.63 -6.55 -9.63
CA ALA A 149 8.67 -5.74 -10.86
C ALA A 149 9.03 -4.27 -10.57
N VAL A 150 8.43 -3.68 -9.54
CA VAL A 150 8.73 -2.30 -9.10
C VAL A 150 10.17 -2.18 -8.60
N LEU A 151 10.62 -3.12 -7.77
CA LEU A 151 11.97 -3.09 -7.19
C LEU A 151 13.09 -3.30 -8.22
N LYS A 152 12.82 -4.05 -9.30
CA LYS A 152 13.78 -4.27 -10.39
C LYS A 152 13.81 -3.10 -11.40
N SER A 153 13.19 -1.96 -11.07
CA SER A 153 13.19 -0.71 -11.84
C SER A 153 12.54 -0.78 -13.22
N LYS A 154 11.71 -1.79 -13.51
CA LYS A 154 11.12 -1.94 -14.86
C LYS A 154 9.89 -1.05 -15.08
N VAL A 155 9.16 -0.70 -14.01
CA VAL A 155 7.96 0.16 -14.07
C VAL A 155 7.85 0.96 -12.77
N PRO A 156 7.82 2.30 -12.80
CA PRO A 156 7.61 3.12 -11.60
C PRO A 156 6.17 2.99 -11.07
N ILE A 157 6.01 3.08 -9.75
CA ILE A 157 4.69 2.97 -9.08
C ILE A 157 3.63 3.92 -9.64
N TRP A 158 4.06 5.09 -10.16
CA TRP A 158 3.18 6.10 -10.74
C TRP A 158 2.45 5.60 -11.98
N GLU A 159 3.08 4.74 -12.79
CA GLU A 159 2.42 4.13 -13.96
C GLU A 159 1.29 3.20 -13.51
N PHE A 160 1.50 2.39 -12.46
CA PHE A 160 0.45 1.56 -11.87
C PHE A 160 -0.72 2.39 -11.31
N MET A 161 -0.41 3.43 -10.53
CA MET A 161 -1.44 4.34 -9.99
C MET A 161 -2.23 5.00 -11.12
N LYS A 162 -1.56 5.43 -12.19
CA LYS A 162 -2.20 6.06 -13.35
C LYS A 162 -3.09 5.10 -14.11
N CYS A 163 -2.66 3.86 -14.34
CA CYS A 163 -3.49 2.83 -14.98
C CYS A 163 -4.77 2.58 -14.17
N LEU A 164 -4.65 2.33 -12.86
CA LEU A 164 -5.80 2.10 -12.00
C LEU A 164 -6.73 3.32 -11.90
N HIS A 165 -6.19 4.54 -11.92
CA HIS A 165 -7.00 5.75 -11.98
C HIS A 165 -7.82 5.81 -13.27
N VAL A 166 -7.20 5.61 -14.43
CA VAL A 166 -7.87 5.71 -15.74
C VAL A 166 -8.89 4.58 -15.94
N GLU A 167 -8.52 3.35 -15.62
CA GLU A 167 -9.35 2.18 -15.93
C GLU A 167 -10.40 1.89 -14.85
N CYS A 168 -10.07 2.18 -13.58
CA CYS A 168 -10.91 1.82 -12.44
C CYS A 168 -11.45 3.01 -11.66
N GLY A 169 -11.02 4.24 -11.95
CA GLY A 169 -11.46 5.44 -11.24
C GLY A 169 -10.99 5.48 -9.78
N ILE A 170 -9.81 4.91 -9.49
CA ILE A 170 -9.21 4.96 -8.15
C ILE A 170 -8.42 6.26 -8.02
N ASP A 171 -8.75 7.05 -6.99
CA ASP A 171 -8.09 8.33 -6.74
C ASP A 171 -6.89 8.16 -5.83
N TYR A 172 -5.76 8.74 -6.25
CA TYR A 172 -4.52 8.78 -5.49
C TYR A 172 -4.12 10.25 -5.28
N PRO A 173 -4.24 10.80 -4.05
CA PRO A 173 -3.77 12.15 -3.75
C PRO A 173 -2.28 12.33 -4.07
N ALA A 174 -1.47 11.30 -3.83
CA ALA A 174 -0.05 11.27 -4.16
C ALA A 174 0.22 11.40 -5.67
N LEU A 175 -0.56 10.71 -6.52
CA LEU A 175 -0.46 10.83 -7.98
C LEU A 175 -0.82 12.24 -8.43
N THR A 176 -1.89 12.82 -7.88
CA THR A 176 -2.32 14.19 -8.20
C THR A 176 -1.22 15.21 -7.86
N ALA A 177 -0.60 15.07 -6.70
CA ALA A 177 0.51 15.93 -6.28
C ALA A 177 1.74 15.76 -7.18
N TYR A 178 2.06 14.52 -7.56
CA TYR A 178 3.15 14.21 -8.48
C TYR A 178 2.92 14.83 -9.87
N GLU A 179 1.75 14.62 -10.47
CA GLU A 179 1.44 15.13 -11.82
C GLU A 179 1.41 16.66 -11.87
N LYS A 180 1.00 17.31 -10.78
CA LYS A 180 1.06 18.78 -10.65
C LYS A 180 2.50 19.30 -10.68
N GLN A 181 3.46 18.54 -10.14
CA GLN A 181 4.85 18.94 -10.04
C GLN A 181 5.68 18.58 -11.28
N PHE A 182 5.45 17.40 -11.86
CA PHE A 182 6.29 16.82 -12.90
C PHE A 182 5.61 16.66 -14.26
N GLY A 183 4.32 16.97 -14.36
CA GLY A 183 3.51 16.72 -15.55
C GLY A 183 2.82 15.34 -15.52
N PRO A 184 1.89 15.09 -16.45
CA PRO A 184 1.09 13.87 -16.47
C PRO A 184 1.97 12.63 -16.70
N VAL A 185 1.63 11.53 -16.01
CA VAL A 185 2.28 10.23 -16.19
C VAL A 185 1.83 9.62 -17.52
N ASP A 186 2.77 9.28 -18.39
CA ASP A 186 2.50 8.62 -19.67
C ASP A 186 2.51 7.09 -19.52
N ILE A 187 1.33 6.49 -19.57
CA ILE A 187 1.13 5.03 -19.51
C ILE A 187 1.02 4.37 -20.90
N TYR A 188 1.04 5.15 -21.99
CA TYR A 188 0.83 4.65 -23.35
C TYR A 188 2.12 4.55 -24.16
N ARG A 189 3.12 5.38 -23.84
CA ARG A 189 4.41 5.38 -24.57
C ARG A 189 5.55 4.72 -23.78
N GLY A 190 5.29 4.37 -22.52
CA GLY A 190 6.29 3.91 -21.54
C GLY A 190 7.35 4.99 -21.30
N ASN A 191 8.15 4.85 -20.24
CA ASN A 191 9.35 5.67 -20.05
C ASN A 191 10.35 5.47 -21.22
N ARG A 192 10.10 6.10 -22.36
CA ARG A 192 11.14 6.49 -23.33
C ARG A 192 11.76 7.79 -22.84
N GLY A 193 12.27 7.76 -21.61
CA GLY A 193 13.27 8.72 -21.16
C GLY A 193 14.53 8.49 -21.97
N GLU A 194 15.11 9.58 -22.44
CA GLU A 194 16.26 9.68 -23.34
C GLU A 194 17.43 8.76 -22.94
N ARG A 195 18.12 8.23 -23.97
CA ARG A 195 19.42 7.55 -23.84
C ARG A 195 20.49 8.50 -23.32
#